data_AF-A0A357SZ77-F1
#
_entry.id   AF-A0A357SZ77-F1
#
_cell.length_a   1.000
_cell.length_b   1.000
_cell.length_c   1.000
_cell.angle_alpha   90.00
_cell.angle_beta   90.00
_cell.angle_gamma   90.00
#
_symmetry.space_group_name_H-M   'P 1'
#
loop_
_entity.id
_entity.type
_entity.pdbx_description
1 polymer ?
#
loop_
_entity_poly.entity_id
_entity_poly.type
_entity_poly.pdbx_seq_one_letter_code
_entity_poly.pdbx_strand_id
1 'polypeptide(L)'
;IVGSPSSFGKGSVQEMVDLDFLLDYLYPRSPGYKPLGSLKLTVEKFYRINGDSTQYKGVLSDLVLPDPYAYLDIGEKTLDY
;
A
#
# COMPACT_ATOMS: atom_id res chain seq x y z
N ILE A 1 3.15 2.66 22.81
CA ILE A 1 2.07 2.65 21.80
C ILE A 1 0.79 2.24 22.49
N VAL A 2 -0.28 3.02 22.34
CA VAL A 2 -1.57 2.80 23.03
C VAL A 2 -2.67 2.80 21.99
N GLY A 3 -3.55 1.80 22.00
CA GLY A 3 -4.63 1.66 21.02
C GLY A 3 -5.04 0.21 20.79
N SER A 4 -5.49 -0.10 19.58
CA SER A 4 -5.89 -1.44 19.14
C SER A 4 -4.75 -2.47 19.25
N PRO A 5 -5.02 -3.78 19.30
CA PRO A 5 -3.98 -4.81 19.44
C PRO A 5 -2.85 -4.74 18.42
N SER A 6 -3.18 -4.41 17.16
CA SER A 6 -2.22 -4.12 16.10
C SER A 6 -2.80 -3.10 15.11
N SER A 7 -1.93 -2.35 14.44
CA SER A 7 -2.32 -1.50 13.30
C SER A 7 -2.56 -2.30 12.01
N PHE A 8 -3.12 -1.66 10.98
CA PHE A 8 -3.57 -2.31 9.75
C PHE A 8 -2.49 -3.14 9.01
N GLY A 9 -1.21 -2.79 9.14
CA GLY A 9 -0.13 -3.58 8.55
C GLY A 9 0.48 -3.01 7.28
N LYS A 10 -0.12 -2.02 6.61
CA LYS A 10 0.36 -1.54 5.30
C LYS A 10 1.85 -1.17 5.32
N GLY A 11 2.67 -1.99 4.67
CA GLY A 11 4.14 -1.92 4.62
C GLY A 11 4.70 -1.46 3.26
N SER A 12 3.83 -1.07 2.34
CA SER A 12 4.17 -0.86 0.93
C SER A 12 3.86 0.56 0.44
N VAL A 13 4.69 1.05 -0.49
CA VAL A 13 4.50 2.33 -1.19
C VAL A 13 4.04 2.06 -2.60
N GLN A 14 3.01 2.81 -3.02
CA GLN A 14 2.43 2.70 -4.36
C GLN A 14 2.69 3.99 -5.12
N GLU A 15 3.24 3.88 -6.33
CA GLU A 15 3.45 4.98 -7.26
C GLU A 15 2.39 4.93 -8.37
N MET A 16 1.92 6.10 -8.80
CA MET A 16 1.02 6.23 -9.94
C MET A 16 1.82 6.56 -11.19
N VAL A 17 1.82 5.66 -12.16
CA VAL A 17 2.50 5.83 -13.44
C VAL A 17 1.45 6.17 -14.49
N ASP A 18 1.59 7.33 -15.13
CA ASP A 18 0.74 7.74 -16.24
C ASP A 18 1.15 7.03 -17.53
N LEU A 19 0.24 6.27 -18.12
CA LEU A 19 0.48 5.52 -19.36
C LEU A 19 0.56 6.45 -20.56
N ASP A 20 -0.07 7.62 -20.52
CA ASP A 20 -0.03 8.59 -21.61
C ASP A 20 1.38 9.17 -21.78
N PHE A 21 2.11 9.35 -20.67
CA PHE A 21 3.51 9.77 -20.69
C PHE A 21 4.42 8.71 -21.34
N LEU A 22 4.20 7.43 -21.03
CA LEU A 22 4.94 6.33 -21.66
C LEU A 22 4.62 6.21 -23.15
N LEU A 23 3.35 6.36 -23.52
CA LEU A 23 2.91 6.33 -24.92
C LEU A 23 3.52 7.49 -25.73
N ASP A 24 3.59 8.69 -25.16
CA ASP A 24 4.24 9.83 -25.80
C ASP A 24 5.73 9.60 -26.03
N TYR A 25 6.39 8.97 -25.06
CA TYR A 25 7.80 8.65 -25.16
C TYR A 25 8.09 7.58 -26.23
N LEU A 26 7.28 6.52 -26.29
CA LEU A 26 7.51 5.38 -27.19
C LEU A 26 6.88 5.54 -28.58
N TYR A 27 5.73 6.22 -28.68
CA TYR A 27 4.92 6.34 -29.89
C TYR A 27 4.32 7.75 -30.07
N PRO A 28 5.17 8.79 -30.28
CA PRO A 28 4.77 10.20 -30.31
C PRO A 28 3.80 10.60 -31.44
N ARG A 29 3.54 9.71 -32.41
CA ARG A 29 2.63 9.94 -33.54
C ARG A 29 1.32 9.14 -33.45
N SER A 30 0.96 8.68 -32.26
CA SER A 30 -0.21 7.83 -32.04
C SER A 30 -1.29 8.46 -31.11
N PRO A 31 -1.75 9.70 -31.37
CA PRO A 31 -2.68 10.40 -30.49
C PRO A 31 -4.06 9.72 -30.37
N GLY A 32 -4.40 8.81 -31.29
CA GLY A 32 -5.68 8.11 -31.31
C GLY A 32 -5.88 7.07 -30.20
N TYR A 33 -4.85 6.76 -29.41
CA TYR A 33 -4.93 5.79 -28.30
C TYR A 33 -5.08 6.44 -26.92
N LYS A 34 -5.09 7.77 -26.83
CA LYS A 34 -5.26 8.49 -25.56
C LYS A 34 -6.74 8.77 -25.25
N PRO A 35 -7.14 8.79 -23.97
CA PRO A 35 -6.32 8.54 -22.78
C PRO A 35 -6.27 7.05 -22.40
N LEU A 36 -5.11 6.57 -21.98
CA LEU A 36 -4.88 5.20 -21.47
C LEU A 36 -5.04 5.10 -19.95
N GLY A 37 -5.00 6.23 -19.24
CA GLY A 37 -5.16 6.30 -17.78
C GLY A 37 -3.86 6.04 -17.02
N SER A 38 -3.99 5.67 -15.73
CA SER A 38 -2.85 5.52 -14.81
C SER A 38 -2.77 4.12 -14.20
N LEU A 39 -1.55 3.58 -14.07
CA LEU A 39 -1.28 2.37 -13.30
C LEU A 39 -0.87 2.72 -11.88
N LYS A 40 -1.36 1.95 -10.92
CA LYS A 40 -0.93 2.01 -9.53
C LYS A 40 -0.05 0.80 -9.25
N LEU A 41 1.24 1.04 -9.08
CA LEU A 41 2.25 -0.01 -8.92
C LEU A 41 2.88 0.06 -7.54
N THR A 42 3.07 -1.09 -6.90
CA THR A 42 3.83 -1.18 -5.65
C THR A 42 5.32 -1.22 -5.97
N VAL A 43 6.04 -0.15 -5.66
CA VAL A 43 7.46 0.01 -6.03
C VAL A 43 8.40 -0.32 -4.88
N GLU A 44 7.98 -0.07 -3.64
CA GLU A 44 8.86 -0.15 -2.48
C GLU A 44 8.18 -0.79 -1.27
N LYS A 45 9.02 -1.37 -0.40
CA LYS A 45 8.65 -1.85 0.94
C LYS A 45 9.41 -1.03 1.98
N PHE A 46 8.73 -0.58 3.02
CA PHE A 46 9.40 0.08 4.13
C PHE A 46 9.71 -0.91 5.26
N TYR A 47 10.83 -0.64 5.94
CA TYR A 47 11.32 -1.41 7.07
C TYR A 47 11.55 -0.45 8.24
N ARG A 48 11.33 -0.94 9.46
CA ARG A 48 11.69 -0.23 10.68
C ARG A 48 13.21 -0.19 10.84
N ILE A 49 13.67 0.69 11.73
CA ILE A 49 15.11 0.86 12.06
C ILE A 49 15.75 -0.45 12.53
N ASN A 50 14.97 -1.33 13.15
CA ASN A 50 15.41 -2.65 13.60
C ASN A 50 15.41 -3.72 12.48
N GLY A 51 15.07 -3.36 11.24
CA GLY A 51 15.00 -4.26 10.08
C GLY A 51 13.65 -4.96 9.89
N ASP A 52 12.71 -4.84 10.83
CA ASP A 52 11.41 -5.49 10.72
C ASP A 52 10.47 -4.72 9.79
N SER A 53 9.78 -5.43 8.89
CA SER A 53 8.69 -4.81 8.11
C SER A 53 7.39 -4.80 8.93
N THR A 54 6.58 -3.76 8.73
CA THR A 54 5.21 -3.73 9.25
C THR A 54 4.24 -4.51 8.37
N GLN A 55 4.63 -4.89 7.15
CA GLN A 55 3.79 -5.62 6.21
C GLN A 55 3.13 -6.82 6.91
N TYR A 56 1.81 -6.93 6.81
CA TYR A 56 0.97 -7.95 7.46
C TYR A 56 0.91 -7.96 8.99
N LYS A 57 1.97 -7.53 9.69
CA LYS A 57 2.05 -7.58 11.16
C LYS A 57 1.56 -6.32 11.85
N GLY A 58 1.66 -5.18 11.19
CA GLY A 58 1.36 -3.87 11.78
C GLY A 58 2.30 -3.51 12.91
N VAL A 59 1.89 -2.51 13.68
CA VAL A 59 2.56 -2.06 14.90
C VAL A 59 1.75 -2.55 16.09
N LEU A 60 2.37 -3.38 16.93
CA LEU A 60 1.76 -3.89 18.16
C LEU A 60 1.68 -2.77 19.20
N SER A 61 0.55 -2.70 19.91
CA SER A 61 0.37 -1.76 21.02
C SER A 61 0.93 -2.32 22.32
N ASP A 62 1.63 -1.49 23.07
CA ASP A 62 2.13 -1.82 24.41
C ASP A 62 0.99 -1.84 25.44
N LEU A 63 -0.03 -1.00 25.22
CA LEU A 63 -1.24 -0.96 26.04
C LEU A 63 -2.47 -1.06 25.12
N VAL A 64 -3.13 -2.21 25.18
CA VAL A 64 -4.27 -2.54 24.34
C VAL A 64 -5.55 -1.97 24.96
N LEU A 65 -6.24 -1.13 24.21
CA LEU A 65 -7.55 -0.63 24.55
C LEU A 65 -8.64 -1.46 23.84
N PRO A 66 -9.82 -1.63 24.43
CA PRO A 66 -10.94 -2.28 23.77
C PRO A 66 -11.35 -1.45 22.55
N ASP A 67 -11.09 -2.00 21.37
CA ASP A 67 -11.41 -1.40 20.07
C ASP A 67 -12.55 -2.22 19.42
N PRO A 68 -13.66 -1.58 19.01
CA PRO A 68 -14.75 -2.25 18.30
C PRO A 68 -14.33 -2.97 17.01
N TYR A 69 -13.21 -2.58 16.39
CA TYR A 69 -12.69 -3.22 15.17
C TYR A 69 -11.70 -4.37 15.43
N ALA A 70 -11.31 -4.62 16.69
CA ALA A 70 -10.29 -5.60 17.04
C ALA A 70 -10.65 -7.07 16.71
N TYR A 71 -11.96 -7.37 16.60
CA TYR A 71 -12.48 -8.71 16.29
C TYR A 71 -12.92 -8.88 14.84
N LEU A 72 -12.82 -7.82 14.03
CA LEU A 72 -13.13 -7.88 12.60
C LEU A 72 -11.85 -8.24 11.85
N ASP A 73 -11.97 -9.08 10.81
CA ASP A 73 -10.85 -9.51 9.95
C ASP A 73 -10.41 -8.40 8.98
N ILE A 74 -10.00 -7.26 9.56
CA ILE A 74 -9.60 -6.05 8.86
C ILE A 74 -8.09 -5.90 9.03
N GLY A 75 -7.34 -6.05 7.93
CA GLY A 75 -5.90 -5.85 7.93
C GLY A 75 -5.29 -6.15 6.58
N GLU A 76 -4.05 -5.74 6.36
CA GLU A 76 -3.34 -6.06 5.13
C GLU A 76 -3.19 -7.58 4.93
N LYS A 77 -3.18 -8.35 6.03
CA LYS A 77 -3.17 -9.83 6.01
C LYS A 77 -4.46 -10.45 5.44
N THR A 78 -5.56 -9.71 5.38
CA THR A 78 -6.86 -10.20 4.91
C THR A 78 -7.18 -9.71 3.49
N LEU A 79 -6.28 -8.95 2.88
CA LEU A 79 -6.33 -8.63 1.45
C LEU A 79 -5.75 -9.82 0.66
N ASP A 80 -6.42 -10.18 -0.43
CA ASP A 80 -6.10 -11.40 -1.21
C ASP A 80 -4.73 -11.34 -1.92
N TYR A 81 -4.14 -10.16 -2.09
CA TYR A 81 -2.91 -9.91 -2.86
C TYR A 81 -2.05 -8.80 -2.29
#